data_AF-A0A7C2T2G2-F1
#
_entry.id   AF-A0A7C2T2G2-F1
#
_cell.length_a   1.000
_cell.length_b   1.000
_cell.length_c   1.000
_cell.angle_alpha   90.00
_cell.angle_beta   90.00
_cell.angle_gamma   90.00
#
_symmetry.space_group_name_H-M   'P 1'
#
loop_
_entity.id
_entity.type
_entity.pdbx_description
1 polymer ?
#
loop_
_entity_poly.entity_id
_entity_poly.type
_entity_poly.pdbx_seq_one_letter_code
_entity_poly.pdbx_strand_id
1 'polypeptide(L)'
;MDEPTRPDESSRARAAGVAFGGEIRRQRRAYDGSLKMKVTGPRGPGAARPADKVGGARQAAPAEPAAAIDAVSIAGIPESELTPRVRSALVSLMQEVADLRRELLEARRKMAELQSLASMDPLLGVLNRRAFVGELNRALAMVQRYQQASSLVFVDLDNLKKINDAYGHAAGDKALAHASSIIASNIRQTDVFGRLGGDEFAIILTNTPKHLAAQKAQSLAALIKATPEPSGLPVSVTCGVVEIAADLTAESALMAADKVMYEEKRRR
;
A
#
# COMPACT_ATOMS: atom_id res chain seq x y z
N MET A 1 12.69 5.93 -78.67
CA MET A 1 12.56 7.10 -77.79
C MET A 1 11.63 6.67 -76.66
N ASP A 2 12.06 6.25 -75.48
CA ASP A 2 13.37 6.13 -74.85
C ASP A 2 13.36 4.96 -73.84
N GLU A 3 14.56 4.50 -73.52
CA GLU A 3 14.92 3.26 -72.80
C GLU A 3 14.39 3.10 -71.36
N PRO A 4 14.30 1.84 -70.87
CA PRO A 4 14.24 1.52 -69.45
C PRO A 4 15.64 1.34 -68.85
N THR A 5 15.91 1.91 -67.67
CA THR A 5 17.15 1.69 -66.91
C THR A 5 16.94 0.70 -65.75
N ARG A 6 17.77 -0.34 -65.74
CA ARG A 6 18.24 -1.15 -64.61
C ARG A 6 19.73 -1.43 -64.88
N PRO A 7 20.54 -1.93 -63.93
CA PRO A 7 20.61 -1.77 -62.47
C PRO A 7 22.02 -1.29 -62.03
N ASP A 8 22.30 -1.17 -60.73
CA ASP A 8 23.69 -1.28 -60.24
C ASP A 8 23.75 -2.09 -58.93
N GLU A 9 24.48 -3.19 -59.00
CA GLU A 9 25.00 -3.98 -57.89
C GLU A 9 26.42 -3.51 -57.62
N SER A 10 26.69 -2.95 -56.43
CA SER A 10 28.07 -2.93 -55.93
C SER A 10 28.15 -3.24 -54.44
N SER A 11 28.69 -4.44 -54.22
CA SER A 11 29.72 -4.81 -53.24
C SER A 11 29.36 -4.96 -51.75
N ARG A 12 29.15 -6.24 -51.41
CA ARG A 12 29.55 -6.91 -50.16
C ARG A 12 31.05 -6.78 -49.85
N ALA A 13 31.42 -6.65 -48.57
CA ALA A 13 32.51 -7.37 -47.85
C ALA A 13 32.60 -6.83 -46.40
N ARG A 14 32.29 -7.59 -45.35
CA ARG A 14 33.07 -8.62 -44.61
C ARG A 14 34.24 -8.11 -43.75
N ALA A 15 34.19 -8.57 -42.48
CA ALA A 15 35.28 -8.89 -41.55
C ALA A 15 36.05 -7.71 -40.92
N ALA A 16 36.67 -7.77 -39.74
CA ALA A 16 36.66 -8.62 -38.54
C ALA A 16 37.67 -7.95 -37.58
N GLY A 17 37.54 -8.15 -36.25
CA GLY A 17 38.73 -8.38 -35.43
C GLY A 17 39.23 -7.32 -34.44
N VAL A 18 39.19 -7.74 -33.18
CA VAL A 18 40.29 -7.78 -32.18
C VAL A 18 40.42 -6.65 -31.13
N ALA A 19 40.51 -7.19 -29.90
CA ALA A 19 40.77 -6.67 -28.56
C ALA A 19 41.99 -5.77 -28.31
N PHE A 20 41.98 -5.08 -27.17
CA PHE A 20 43.00 -4.96 -26.10
C PHE A 20 42.44 -3.92 -25.09
N GLY A 21 42.33 -4.11 -23.77
CA GLY A 21 43.37 -4.44 -22.79
C GLY A 21 43.66 -3.18 -21.97
N GLY A 22 43.45 -3.19 -20.65
CA GLY A 22 43.77 -2.03 -19.79
C GLY A 22 43.28 -2.14 -18.35
N GLU A 23 44.05 -2.85 -17.52
CA GLU A 23 43.95 -2.90 -16.07
C GLU A 23 44.21 -1.53 -15.41
N ILE A 24 43.47 -1.18 -14.35
CA ILE A 24 44.01 -0.35 -13.26
C ILE A 24 43.59 -0.93 -11.91
N ARG A 25 44.60 -1.18 -11.08
CA ARG A 25 44.59 -1.76 -9.74
C ARG A 25 44.88 -0.66 -8.71
N ARG A 26 44.41 -0.88 -7.47
CA ARG A 26 44.70 -0.18 -6.18
C ARG A 26 43.76 1.03 -5.92
N GLN A 27 43.22 1.25 -4.72
CA GLN A 27 43.91 1.24 -3.42
C GLN A 27 42.93 1.19 -2.22
N ARG A 28 43.44 0.70 -1.08
CA ARG A 28 42.82 0.48 0.25
C ARG A 28 42.44 1.77 1.00
N ARG A 29 41.44 1.67 1.89
CA ARG A 29 41.36 2.16 3.30
C ARG A 29 40.01 1.65 3.86
N ALA A 30 39.90 0.72 4.81
CA ALA A 30 40.36 0.68 6.20
C ALA A 30 39.90 1.90 7.01
N TYR A 31 38.77 1.77 7.72
CA TYR A 31 38.56 2.41 9.02
C TYR A 31 37.87 1.42 9.97
N ASP A 32 38.49 1.35 11.14
CA ASP A 32 38.29 0.49 12.31
C ASP A 32 37.82 1.38 13.47
N GLY A 33 37.08 0.79 14.41
CA GLY A 33 36.79 1.31 15.76
C GLY A 33 35.75 2.44 15.83
N SER A 34 34.85 2.52 16.81
CA SER A 34 34.81 1.87 18.12
C SER A 34 33.45 2.10 18.81
N LEU A 35 32.91 1.03 19.41
CA LEU A 35 31.92 1.03 20.50
C LEU A 35 32.24 2.07 21.58
N LYS A 36 31.21 2.69 22.19
CA LYS A 36 31.00 2.72 23.66
C LYS A 36 29.52 2.91 24.02
N MET A 37 28.90 1.83 24.53
CA MET A 37 27.78 1.91 25.47
C MET A 37 28.32 2.14 26.89
N LYS A 38 27.63 2.96 27.69
CA LYS A 38 27.68 2.89 29.16
C LYS A 38 26.29 3.13 29.76
N VAL A 39 25.77 2.09 30.39
CA VAL A 39 24.69 2.10 31.38
C VAL A 39 25.35 1.99 32.75
N THR A 40 24.92 2.77 33.75
CA THR A 40 24.95 2.40 35.17
C THR A 40 23.92 3.23 35.96
N GLY A 41 23.20 2.54 36.85
CA GLY A 41 21.98 2.96 37.52
C GLY A 41 22.12 3.71 38.87
N PRO A 42 21.13 3.60 39.79
CA PRO A 42 20.65 4.75 40.57
C PRO A 42 20.98 4.70 42.07
N ARG A 43 20.76 5.82 42.79
CA ARG A 43 20.74 5.89 44.26
C ARG A 43 19.61 6.79 44.77
N GLY A 44 18.98 6.31 45.84
CA GLY A 44 17.72 6.77 46.42
C GLY A 44 17.79 7.91 47.48
N PRO A 45 16.82 7.97 48.41
CA PRO A 45 16.19 9.22 48.85
C PRO A 45 16.62 9.71 50.24
N GLY A 46 16.34 10.99 50.55
CA GLY A 46 16.55 11.61 51.87
C GLY A 46 15.36 12.49 52.27
N ALA A 47 14.86 12.25 53.48
CA ALA A 47 13.73 12.90 54.12
C ALA A 47 14.12 14.17 54.91
N ALA A 48 13.17 15.09 55.12
CA ALA A 48 13.15 16.00 56.28
C ALA A 48 11.73 16.55 56.55
N ARG A 49 11.41 16.65 57.84
CA ARG A 49 10.19 17.13 58.55
C ARG A 49 10.61 18.40 59.37
N PRO A 50 9.79 19.02 60.26
CA PRO A 50 8.34 19.36 60.28
C PRO A 50 8.04 20.78 60.90
N ALA A 51 6.77 21.01 61.30
CA ALA A 51 6.23 21.91 62.35
C ALA A 51 5.80 23.35 61.92
N ASP A 52 4.77 24.02 62.44
CA ASP A 52 3.63 23.72 63.34
C ASP A 52 2.71 24.97 63.42
N LYS A 53 1.46 24.79 63.92
CA LYS A 53 0.49 25.76 64.53
C LYS A 53 -0.47 26.56 63.62
N VAL A 54 -1.73 26.88 63.99
CA VAL A 54 -2.84 26.37 64.84
C VAL A 54 -4.01 27.37 64.68
N GLY A 55 -5.27 26.90 64.70
CA GLY A 55 -6.48 27.71 64.99
C GLY A 55 -7.44 27.89 63.79
N GLY A 56 -8.73 27.56 63.83
CA GLY A 56 -9.62 27.22 64.94
C GLY A 56 -10.93 26.57 64.44
N ALA A 57 -11.66 26.03 65.40
CA ALA A 57 -12.76 25.09 65.24
C ALA A 57 -14.10 25.71 64.78
N ARG A 58 -14.86 24.95 63.99
CA ARG A 58 -16.29 24.73 64.21
C ARG A 58 -16.62 23.26 64.00
N GLN A 59 -17.27 22.68 65.00
CA GLN A 59 -17.72 21.29 65.07
C GLN A 59 -18.95 21.08 64.16
N ALA A 60 -18.97 19.93 63.47
CA ALA A 60 -20.17 19.14 63.24
C ALA A 60 -19.75 17.67 63.26
N ALA A 61 -20.30 16.90 64.19
CA ALA A 61 -20.16 15.45 64.28
C ALA A 61 -21.48 14.77 63.85
N PRO A 62 -21.55 13.45 63.75
CA PRO A 62 -21.03 12.62 62.66
C PRO A 62 -22.20 12.01 61.85
N ALA A 63 -22.00 11.77 60.56
CA ALA A 63 -22.92 10.94 59.79
C ALA A 63 -22.12 9.97 58.91
N GLU A 64 -21.95 8.75 59.41
CA GLU A 64 -21.93 7.56 58.55
C GLU A 64 -23.36 6.97 58.53
N PRO A 65 -23.76 6.14 57.55
CA PRO A 65 -23.22 5.93 56.21
C PRO A 65 -24.33 6.11 55.14
N ALA A 66 -24.07 6.82 54.04
CA ALA A 66 -25.01 6.84 52.91
C ALA A 66 -24.81 5.59 52.05
N ALA A 67 -25.58 4.55 52.37
CA ALA A 67 -25.87 3.46 51.45
C ALA A 67 -26.75 3.97 50.30
N ALA A 68 -26.43 3.58 49.06
CA ALA A 68 -27.34 2.94 48.11
C ALA A 68 -26.83 3.09 46.67
N ILE A 69 -26.25 2.00 46.16
CA ILE A 69 -26.39 1.44 44.81
C ILE A 69 -27.15 2.34 43.81
N ASP A 70 -26.43 3.03 42.94
CA ASP A 70 -27.05 3.81 41.87
C ASP A 70 -27.49 2.86 40.74
N ALA A 71 -28.78 2.92 40.44
CA ALA A 71 -29.52 1.93 39.68
C ALA A 71 -29.10 1.93 38.20
N VAL A 72 -28.95 0.73 37.64
CA VAL A 72 -28.72 0.51 36.21
C VAL A 72 -29.93 1.02 35.43
N SER A 73 -29.84 2.26 34.93
CA SER A 73 -30.87 2.84 34.09
C SER A 73 -30.82 2.17 32.72
N ILE A 74 -31.92 1.55 32.28
CA ILE A 74 -32.03 1.01 30.93
C ILE A 74 -32.79 2.00 30.06
N ALA A 75 -32.12 2.51 29.01
CA ALA A 75 -32.69 3.46 28.04
C ALA A 75 -33.31 4.74 28.63
N GLY A 76 -32.82 5.19 29.80
CA GLY A 76 -33.27 6.43 30.46
C GLY A 76 -34.54 6.27 31.32
N ILE A 77 -35.02 5.03 31.54
CA ILE A 77 -36.16 4.74 32.41
C ILE A 77 -35.63 4.30 33.80
N PRO A 78 -36.11 4.89 34.91
CA PRO A 78 -35.72 4.47 36.26
C PRO A 78 -36.15 3.02 36.53
N GLU A 79 -35.31 2.24 37.22
CA GLU A 79 -35.61 0.83 37.55
C GLU A 79 -36.93 0.62 38.32
N SER A 80 -37.42 1.66 39.00
CA SER A 80 -38.68 1.69 39.76
C SER A 80 -39.94 1.75 38.88
N GLU A 81 -39.82 2.17 37.62
CA GLU A 81 -40.95 2.30 36.68
C GLU A 81 -41.15 1.05 35.81
N LEU A 82 -40.21 0.10 35.87
CA LEU A 82 -40.25 -1.14 35.09
C LEU A 82 -40.80 -2.29 35.94
N THR A 83 -41.90 -2.90 35.49
CA THR A 83 -42.36 -4.14 36.13
C THR A 83 -41.28 -5.23 36.04
N PRO A 84 -41.20 -6.18 37.00
CA PRO A 84 -40.22 -7.27 36.95
C PRO A 84 -40.26 -8.07 35.63
N ARG A 85 -41.44 -8.19 35.01
CA ARG A 85 -41.62 -8.84 33.70
C ARG A 85 -41.02 -8.03 32.55
N VAL A 86 -41.18 -6.71 32.56
CA VAL A 86 -40.59 -5.84 31.52
C VAL A 86 -39.07 -5.76 31.70
N ARG A 87 -38.57 -5.68 32.93
CA ARG A 87 -37.14 -5.72 33.23
C ARG A 87 -36.49 -7.00 32.71
N SER A 88 -37.06 -8.15 33.02
CA SER A 88 -36.54 -9.45 32.55
C SER A 88 -36.58 -9.58 31.03
N ALA A 89 -37.66 -9.13 30.37
CA ALA A 89 -37.74 -9.12 28.91
C ALA A 89 -36.67 -8.21 28.26
N LEU A 90 -36.42 -7.04 28.85
CA LEU A 90 -35.44 -6.09 28.34
C LEU A 90 -34.00 -6.59 28.52
N VAL A 91 -33.69 -7.20 29.66
CA VAL A 91 -32.39 -7.86 29.90
C VAL A 91 -32.19 -9.00 28.90
N SER A 92 -33.22 -9.83 28.67
CA SER A 92 -33.16 -10.92 27.68
C SER A 92 -32.89 -10.39 26.27
N LEU A 93 -33.58 -9.32 25.86
CA LEU A 93 -33.39 -8.69 24.55
C LEU A 93 -31.99 -8.08 24.41
N MET A 94 -31.48 -7.43 25.46
CA MET A 94 -30.12 -6.86 25.46
C MET A 94 -29.06 -7.96 25.35
N GLN A 95 -29.27 -9.10 26.01
CA GLN A 95 -28.43 -10.28 25.90
C GLN A 95 -28.40 -10.78 24.44
N GLU A 96 -29.57 -10.92 23.84
CA GLU A 96 -29.73 -11.39 22.45
C GLU A 96 -29.09 -10.43 21.44
N VAL A 97 -29.25 -9.11 21.62
CA VAL A 97 -28.56 -8.10 20.82
C VAL A 97 -27.05 -8.16 21.01
N ALA A 98 -26.56 -8.43 22.22
CA ALA A 98 -25.13 -8.56 22.49
C ALA A 98 -24.53 -9.80 21.82
N ASP A 99 -25.26 -10.93 21.84
CA ASP A 99 -24.84 -12.17 21.19
C ASP A 99 -24.85 -12.02 19.67
N LEU A 100 -25.90 -11.45 19.07
CA LEU A 100 -25.95 -11.15 17.64
C LEU A 100 -24.82 -10.21 17.20
N ARG A 101 -24.47 -9.20 18.02
CA ARG A 101 -23.33 -8.33 17.75
C ARG A 101 -22.01 -9.10 17.77
N ARG A 102 -21.84 -10.04 18.71
CA ARG A 102 -20.63 -10.88 18.80
C ARG A 102 -20.50 -11.77 17.56
N GLU A 103 -21.58 -12.44 17.17
CA GLU A 103 -21.61 -13.28 15.95
C GLU A 103 -21.29 -12.48 14.69
N LEU A 104 -21.87 -11.28 14.55
CA LEU A 104 -21.59 -10.40 13.41
C LEU A 104 -20.10 -10.00 13.35
N LEU A 105 -19.49 -9.70 14.49
CA LEU A 105 -18.07 -9.37 14.56
C LEU A 105 -17.18 -10.57 14.20
N GLU A 106 -17.52 -11.77 14.66
CA GLU A 106 -16.80 -12.99 14.30
C GLU A 106 -16.94 -13.34 12.82
N ALA A 107 -18.14 -13.23 12.25
CA ALA A 107 -18.37 -13.44 10.83
C ALA A 107 -17.56 -12.46 9.98
N ARG A 108 -17.52 -11.17 10.37
CA ARG A 108 -16.69 -10.15 9.71
C ARG A 108 -15.21 -10.47 9.80
N ARG A 109 -14.71 -10.95 10.94
CA ARG A 109 -13.32 -11.40 11.08
C ARG A 109 -12.99 -12.55 10.14
N LYS A 110 -13.82 -13.59 10.12
CA LYS A 110 -13.63 -14.75 9.23
C LYS A 110 -13.68 -14.34 7.75
N MET A 111 -14.60 -13.44 7.37
CA MET A 111 -14.64 -12.91 6.00
C MET A 111 -13.36 -12.13 5.67
N ALA A 112 -12.87 -11.30 6.58
CA ALA A 112 -11.62 -10.57 6.39
C ALA A 112 -10.41 -11.52 6.31
N GLU A 113 -10.40 -12.63 7.04
CA GLU A 113 -9.39 -13.69 6.94
C GLU A 113 -9.48 -14.48 5.63
N LEU A 114 -10.68 -14.70 5.08
CA LEU A 114 -10.85 -15.38 3.80
C LEU A 114 -10.51 -14.47 2.60
N GLN A 115 -10.88 -13.20 2.66
CA GLN A 115 -10.38 -12.16 1.73
C GLN A 115 -8.86 -11.99 1.89
N SER A 116 -8.44 -12.03 3.14
CA SER A 116 -7.19 -12.48 3.74
C SER A 116 -6.48 -13.69 3.14
N LEU A 117 -7.10 -14.52 2.32
CA LEU A 117 -6.47 -15.66 1.68
C LEU A 117 -6.53 -15.54 0.17
N ALA A 118 -7.46 -14.74 -0.35
CA ALA A 118 -7.45 -14.34 -1.74
C ALA A 118 -6.13 -13.61 -2.06
N SER A 119 -5.46 -14.06 -3.11
CA SER A 119 -4.30 -13.40 -3.71
C SER A 119 -4.70 -12.44 -4.84
N MET A 120 -5.95 -12.54 -5.30
CA MET A 120 -6.45 -11.83 -6.47
C MET A 120 -7.43 -10.72 -6.07
N ASP A 121 -7.45 -9.65 -6.85
CA ASP A 121 -8.47 -8.61 -6.84
C ASP A 121 -9.76 -9.14 -7.47
N PRO A 122 -10.92 -9.02 -6.79
CA PRO A 122 -12.16 -9.63 -7.25
C PRO A 122 -12.77 -8.96 -8.49
N LEU A 123 -12.43 -7.69 -8.76
CA LEU A 123 -12.95 -6.97 -9.92
C LEU A 123 -12.14 -7.29 -11.18
N LEU A 124 -10.81 -7.35 -11.04
CA LEU A 124 -9.90 -7.31 -12.18
C LEU A 124 -9.16 -8.64 -12.41
N GLY A 125 -9.19 -9.57 -11.46
CA GLY A 125 -8.48 -10.84 -11.58
C GLY A 125 -6.96 -10.70 -11.65
N VAL A 126 -6.40 -9.63 -11.08
CA VAL A 126 -4.96 -9.37 -10.94
C VAL A 126 -4.53 -9.56 -9.49
N LEU A 127 -3.24 -9.52 -9.15
CA LEU A 127 -2.85 -9.61 -7.74
C LEU A 127 -3.45 -8.47 -6.92
N ASN A 128 -3.94 -8.77 -5.73
CA ASN A 128 -4.28 -7.72 -4.78
C ASN A 128 -3.02 -7.15 -4.11
N ARG A 129 -3.17 -6.01 -3.41
CA ARG A 129 -2.07 -5.32 -2.72
C ARG A 129 -1.20 -6.26 -1.88
N ARG A 130 -1.82 -7.14 -1.12
CA ARG A 130 -1.11 -8.04 -0.21
C ARG A 130 -0.26 -9.06 -0.96
N ALA A 131 -0.81 -9.70 -1.99
CA ALA A 131 -0.07 -10.64 -2.81
C ALA A 131 1.04 -9.94 -3.62
N PHE A 132 0.76 -8.75 -4.17
CA PHE A 132 1.73 -7.94 -4.88
C PHE A 132 2.93 -7.55 -3.99
N VAL A 133 2.69 -7.11 -2.76
CA VAL A 133 3.76 -6.81 -1.79
C VAL A 133 4.60 -8.06 -1.48
N GLY A 134 3.98 -9.24 -1.43
CA GLY A 134 4.69 -10.52 -1.33
C GLY A 134 5.66 -10.74 -2.50
N GLU A 135 5.21 -10.52 -3.72
CA GLU A 135 6.06 -10.62 -4.92
C GLU A 135 7.15 -9.54 -4.98
N LEU A 136 6.86 -8.32 -4.51
CA LEU A 136 7.86 -7.25 -4.43
C LEU A 136 8.99 -7.61 -3.45
N ASN A 137 8.68 -8.21 -2.31
CA ASN A 137 9.68 -8.72 -1.38
C ASN A 137 10.52 -9.85 -2.02
N ARG A 138 9.92 -10.72 -2.81
CA ARG A 138 10.65 -11.75 -3.58
C ARG A 138 11.58 -11.11 -4.61
N ALA A 139 11.11 -10.11 -5.35
CA ALA A 139 11.92 -9.39 -6.32
C ALA A 139 13.11 -8.68 -5.66
N LEU A 140 12.90 -8.00 -4.51
CA LEU A 140 13.98 -7.40 -3.72
C LEU A 140 15.06 -8.42 -3.32
N ALA A 141 14.64 -9.59 -2.82
CA ALA A 141 15.56 -10.66 -2.45
C ALA A 141 16.34 -11.20 -3.66
N MET A 142 15.71 -11.30 -4.84
CA MET A 142 16.34 -11.71 -6.08
C MET A 142 17.38 -10.69 -6.56
N VAL A 143 17.05 -9.39 -6.51
CA VAL A 143 17.98 -8.29 -6.84
C VAL A 143 19.19 -8.33 -5.91
N GLN A 144 18.96 -8.47 -4.60
CA GLN A 144 20.04 -8.54 -3.61
C GLN A 144 20.99 -9.71 -3.88
N ARG A 145 20.43 -10.89 -4.21
CA ARG A 145 21.20 -12.12 -4.43
C ARG A 145 21.92 -12.18 -5.77
N TYR A 146 21.25 -11.78 -6.85
CA TYR A 146 21.72 -11.99 -8.22
C TYR A 146 22.20 -10.71 -8.91
N GLN A 147 22.03 -9.54 -8.27
CA GLN A 147 22.41 -8.23 -8.82
C GLN A 147 21.80 -7.95 -10.21
N GLN A 148 20.61 -8.49 -10.46
CA GLN A 148 19.84 -8.25 -11.68
C GLN A 148 18.95 -7.04 -11.49
N ALA A 149 19.14 -6.00 -12.31
CA ALA A 149 18.33 -4.79 -12.24
C ALA A 149 16.86 -5.12 -12.52
N SER A 150 15.97 -4.79 -11.60
CA SER A 150 14.52 -4.89 -11.77
C SER A 150 13.90 -3.54 -11.39
N SER A 151 12.72 -3.23 -11.92
CA SER A 151 12.08 -1.94 -11.70
C SER A 151 10.64 -2.10 -11.26
N LEU A 152 10.18 -1.14 -10.47
CA LEU A 152 8.81 -1.00 -10.02
C LEU A 152 8.16 0.18 -10.76
N VAL A 153 7.02 -0.07 -11.38
CA VAL A 153 6.17 0.94 -12.00
C VAL A 153 4.91 1.08 -11.15
N PHE A 154 4.65 2.26 -10.63
CA PHE A 154 3.40 2.65 -10.00
C PHE A 154 2.53 3.32 -11.05
N VAL A 155 1.25 2.96 -11.13
CA VAL A 155 0.32 3.46 -12.16
C VAL A 155 -0.96 3.92 -11.47
N ASP A 156 -1.43 5.10 -11.82
CA ASP A 156 -2.67 5.68 -11.31
C ASP A 156 -3.59 6.04 -12.48
N LEU A 157 -4.87 5.67 -12.38
CA LEU A 157 -5.88 6.01 -13.38
C LEU A 157 -6.30 7.47 -13.23
N ASP A 158 -6.09 8.28 -14.27
CA ASP A 158 -6.41 9.70 -14.21
C ASP A 158 -7.92 9.93 -14.18
N ASN A 159 -8.37 10.84 -13.31
CA ASN A 159 -9.75 11.33 -13.26
C ASN A 159 -10.83 10.26 -13.03
N LEU A 160 -10.53 9.12 -12.39
CA LEU A 160 -11.55 8.08 -12.10
C LEU A 160 -12.77 8.64 -11.37
N LYS A 161 -12.57 9.55 -10.40
CA LYS A 161 -13.68 10.22 -9.71
C LYS A 161 -14.61 10.97 -10.66
N LYS A 162 -14.06 11.70 -11.65
CA LYS A 162 -14.88 12.41 -12.65
C LYS A 162 -15.66 11.45 -13.54
N ILE A 163 -15.08 10.30 -13.88
CA ILE A 163 -15.77 9.24 -14.62
C ILE A 163 -16.95 8.71 -13.79
N ASN A 164 -16.71 8.41 -12.52
CA ASN A 164 -17.75 7.93 -11.61
C ASN A 164 -18.87 8.95 -11.41
N ASP A 165 -18.52 10.23 -11.24
CA ASP A 165 -19.50 11.30 -11.02
C ASP A 165 -20.34 11.55 -12.28
N ALA A 166 -19.77 11.40 -13.48
CA ALA A 166 -20.46 11.66 -14.75
C ALA A 166 -21.24 10.46 -15.30
N TYR A 167 -20.74 9.23 -15.12
CA TYR A 167 -21.26 8.02 -15.77
C TYR A 167 -21.62 6.89 -14.79
N GLY A 168 -21.42 7.11 -13.48
CA GLY A 168 -21.67 6.14 -12.42
C GLY A 168 -20.52 5.18 -12.18
N HIS A 169 -20.54 4.51 -11.02
CA HIS A 169 -19.49 3.58 -10.59
C HIS A 169 -19.24 2.42 -11.56
N ALA A 170 -20.29 1.91 -12.22
CA ALA A 170 -20.15 0.85 -13.22
C ALA A 170 -19.28 1.26 -14.43
N ALA A 171 -19.27 2.55 -14.79
CA ALA A 171 -18.39 3.07 -15.83
C ALA A 171 -16.94 3.17 -15.35
N GLY A 172 -16.72 3.54 -14.09
CA GLY A 172 -15.38 3.51 -13.47
C GLY A 172 -14.81 2.10 -13.40
N ASP A 173 -15.63 1.11 -13.02
CA ASP A 173 -15.22 -0.29 -13.00
C ASP A 173 -14.81 -0.79 -14.40
N LYS A 174 -15.54 -0.37 -15.44
CA LYS A 174 -15.15 -0.65 -16.84
C LYS A 174 -13.85 0.03 -17.24
N ALA A 175 -13.65 1.29 -16.85
CA ALA A 175 -12.40 2.01 -17.11
C ALA A 175 -11.19 1.31 -16.46
N LEU A 176 -11.35 0.85 -15.22
CA LEU A 176 -10.35 0.06 -14.49
C LEU A 176 -10.09 -1.29 -15.18
N ALA A 177 -11.14 -2.01 -15.55
CA ALA A 177 -11.04 -3.28 -16.27
C ALA A 177 -10.32 -3.13 -17.62
N HIS A 178 -10.62 -2.07 -18.35
CA HIS A 178 -10.02 -1.76 -19.63
C HIS A 178 -8.52 -1.46 -19.51
N ALA A 179 -8.14 -0.56 -18.61
CA ALA A 179 -6.72 -0.25 -18.36
C ALA A 179 -5.95 -1.50 -17.89
N SER A 180 -6.54 -2.27 -16.97
CA SER A 180 -5.98 -3.52 -16.46
C SER A 180 -5.73 -4.53 -17.58
N SER A 181 -6.71 -4.75 -18.45
CA SER A 181 -6.61 -5.66 -19.60
C SER A 181 -5.49 -5.28 -20.56
N ILE A 182 -5.38 -3.97 -20.88
CA ILE A 182 -4.30 -3.46 -21.72
C ILE A 182 -2.94 -3.71 -21.07
N ILE A 183 -2.79 -3.42 -19.78
CA ILE A 183 -1.52 -3.65 -19.06
C ILE A 183 -1.17 -5.13 -19.07
N ALA A 184 -2.08 -5.99 -18.64
CA ALA A 184 -1.87 -7.43 -18.53
C ALA A 184 -1.50 -8.07 -19.87
N SER A 185 -2.11 -7.63 -20.97
CA SER A 185 -1.82 -8.14 -22.33
C SER A 185 -0.49 -7.65 -22.90
N ASN A 186 0.14 -6.64 -22.29
CA ASN A 186 1.34 -5.99 -22.80
C ASN A 186 2.57 -6.19 -21.91
N ILE A 187 2.47 -6.92 -20.80
CA ILE A 187 3.62 -7.29 -19.96
C ILE A 187 4.00 -8.76 -20.18
N ARG A 188 5.19 -9.15 -19.75
CA ARG A 188 5.66 -10.54 -19.88
C ARG A 188 5.06 -11.40 -18.76
N GLN A 189 5.03 -12.72 -18.96
CA GLN A 189 4.65 -13.67 -17.91
C GLN A 189 5.58 -13.62 -16.68
N THR A 190 6.82 -13.16 -16.86
CA THR A 190 7.80 -12.98 -15.77
C THR A 190 7.60 -11.70 -14.97
N ASP A 191 6.77 -10.78 -15.48
CA ASP A 191 6.44 -9.53 -14.81
C ASP A 191 5.26 -9.76 -13.88
N VAL A 192 5.20 -8.99 -12.81
CA VAL A 192 4.13 -9.10 -11.81
C VAL A 192 3.23 -7.89 -11.91
N PHE A 193 1.91 -8.10 -11.92
CA PHE A 193 0.93 -7.03 -11.98
C PHE A 193 -0.12 -7.17 -10.88
N GLY A 194 -0.42 -6.07 -10.22
CA GLY A 194 -1.43 -6.03 -9.18
C GLY A 194 -2.09 -4.68 -8.98
N ARG A 195 -3.24 -4.71 -8.31
CA ARG A 195 -4.00 -3.54 -7.88
C ARG A 195 -3.68 -3.23 -6.42
N LEU A 196 -3.23 -2.02 -6.15
CA LEU A 196 -2.84 -1.56 -4.82
C LEU A 196 -3.97 -0.87 -4.05
N GLY A 197 -4.93 -0.29 -4.78
CA GLY A 197 -5.99 0.55 -4.25
C GLY A 197 -7.12 0.79 -5.27
N GLY A 198 -7.90 1.85 -5.08
CA GLY A 198 -9.06 2.16 -5.93
C GLY A 198 -8.71 2.27 -7.42
N ASP A 199 -7.87 3.24 -7.77
CA ASP A 199 -7.35 3.54 -9.10
C ASP A 199 -5.86 3.21 -9.27
N GLU A 200 -5.24 2.69 -8.22
CA GLU A 200 -3.81 2.45 -8.15
C GLU A 200 -3.44 1.01 -8.54
N PHE A 201 -2.47 0.89 -9.44
CA PHE A 201 -1.85 -0.34 -9.85
C PHE A 201 -0.34 -0.30 -9.68
N ALA A 202 0.29 -1.47 -9.67
CA ALA A 202 1.73 -1.57 -9.77
C ALA A 202 2.18 -2.76 -10.60
N ILE A 203 3.35 -2.60 -11.23
CA ILE A 203 3.99 -3.59 -12.08
C ILE A 203 5.44 -3.76 -11.63
N ILE A 204 5.87 -5.00 -11.42
CA ILE A 204 7.28 -5.37 -11.26
C ILE A 204 7.78 -5.85 -12.61
N LEU A 205 8.73 -5.13 -13.19
CA LEU A 205 9.42 -5.51 -14.42
C LEU A 205 10.71 -6.22 -14.05
N THR A 206 10.70 -7.55 -14.16
CA THR A 206 11.82 -8.41 -13.78
C THR A 206 12.96 -8.25 -14.78
N ASN A 207 14.21 -8.20 -14.31
CA ASN A 207 15.40 -8.08 -15.15
C ASN A 207 15.31 -6.89 -16.14
N THR A 208 14.71 -5.79 -15.67
CA THR A 208 14.51 -4.56 -16.43
C THR A 208 15.07 -3.36 -15.64
N PRO A 209 16.13 -2.70 -16.14
CA PRO A 209 16.66 -1.48 -15.53
C PRO A 209 15.71 -0.29 -15.70
N LYS A 210 15.87 0.74 -14.85
CA LYS A 210 14.93 1.88 -14.77
C LYS A 210 14.61 2.54 -16.10
N HIS A 211 15.61 2.73 -16.98
CA HIS A 211 15.40 3.41 -18.26
C HIS A 211 14.49 2.62 -19.22
N LEU A 212 14.63 1.30 -19.28
CA LEU A 212 13.74 0.44 -20.08
C LEU A 212 12.35 0.34 -19.44
N ALA A 213 12.28 0.31 -18.11
CA ALA A 213 11.02 0.35 -17.39
C ALA A 213 10.24 1.65 -17.66
N ALA A 214 10.93 2.79 -17.70
CA ALA A 214 10.34 4.08 -18.05
C ALA A 214 9.80 4.10 -19.49
N GLN A 215 10.55 3.58 -20.46
CA GLN A 215 10.07 3.42 -21.84
C GLN A 215 8.83 2.53 -21.91
N LYS A 216 8.83 1.41 -21.17
CA LYS A 216 7.68 0.51 -21.12
C LYS A 216 6.46 1.16 -20.49
N ALA A 217 6.63 1.88 -19.37
CA ALA A 217 5.56 2.60 -18.70
C ALA A 217 4.96 3.69 -19.60
N GLN A 218 5.80 4.43 -20.35
CA GLN A 218 5.35 5.43 -21.31
C GLN A 218 4.59 4.80 -22.48
N SER A 219 5.08 3.67 -23.00
CA SER A 219 4.40 2.90 -24.05
C SER A 219 3.02 2.41 -23.60
N LEU A 220 2.91 1.88 -22.37
CA LEU A 220 1.64 1.46 -21.79
C LEU A 220 0.68 2.64 -21.63
N ALA A 221 1.15 3.76 -21.08
CA ALA A 221 0.33 4.96 -20.91
C ALA A 221 -0.19 5.52 -22.26
N ALA A 222 0.67 5.53 -23.29
CA ALA A 222 0.27 5.93 -24.63
C ALA A 222 -0.76 4.97 -25.24
N LEU A 223 -0.58 3.65 -25.06
CA LEU A 223 -1.51 2.64 -25.57
C LEU A 223 -2.89 2.73 -24.91
N ILE A 224 -2.95 2.92 -23.59
CA ILE A 224 -4.21 3.12 -22.85
C ILE A 224 -4.91 4.38 -23.35
N LYS A 225 -4.17 5.49 -23.52
CA LYS A 225 -4.74 6.74 -24.03
C LYS A 225 -5.24 6.63 -25.48
N ALA A 226 -4.55 5.86 -26.31
CA ALA A 226 -4.90 5.67 -27.73
C ALA A 226 -6.05 4.66 -27.93
N THR A 227 -6.37 3.87 -26.92
CA THR A 227 -7.40 2.83 -26.99
C THR A 227 -8.49 3.15 -25.97
N PRO A 228 -9.54 3.90 -26.34
CA PRO A 228 -10.68 4.15 -25.46
C PRO A 228 -11.35 2.84 -25.01
N GLU A 229 -12.03 2.87 -23.88
CA GLU A 229 -12.90 1.76 -23.46
C GLU A 229 -14.02 1.57 -24.51
N PRO A 230 -14.55 0.35 -24.74
CA PRO A 230 -15.50 0.06 -25.82
C PRO A 230 -16.74 0.97 -25.95
N SER A 231 -17.18 1.64 -24.88
CA SER A 231 -18.25 2.66 -24.93
C SER A 231 -17.79 4.03 -25.45
N GLY A 232 -16.52 4.17 -25.80
CA GLY A 232 -15.89 5.42 -26.23
C GLY A 232 -15.31 6.26 -25.08
N LEU A 233 -15.34 5.76 -23.84
CA LEU A 233 -14.86 6.50 -22.68
C LEU A 233 -13.32 6.64 -22.75
N PRO A 234 -12.78 7.88 -22.76
CA PRO A 234 -11.34 8.08 -22.75
C PRO A 234 -10.76 7.69 -21.40
N VAL A 235 -9.69 6.89 -21.42
CA VAL A 235 -8.97 6.45 -20.25
C VAL A 235 -7.52 6.90 -20.39
N SER A 236 -6.93 7.44 -19.33
CA SER A 236 -5.50 7.72 -19.27
C SER A 236 -4.93 7.35 -17.91
N VAL A 237 -3.61 7.15 -17.88
CA VAL A 237 -2.88 6.84 -16.66
C VAL A 237 -1.66 7.76 -16.53
N THR A 238 -1.24 7.92 -15.29
CA THR A 238 0.04 8.50 -14.92
C THR A 238 0.90 7.45 -14.23
N CYS A 239 2.19 7.42 -14.56
CA CYS A 239 3.11 6.38 -14.11
C CYS A 239 4.31 6.98 -13.38
N GLY A 240 4.74 6.35 -12.28
CA GLY A 240 6.00 6.61 -11.60
C GLY A 240 6.90 5.38 -11.66
N VAL A 241 8.20 5.57 -11.94
CA VAL A 241 9.14 4.46 -12.13
C VAL A 241 10.34 4.60 -11.22
N VAL A 242 10.64 3.53 -10.47
CA VAL A 242 11.82 3.42 -9.62
C VAL A 242 12.54 2.11 -9.90
N GLU A 243 13.85 2.11 -9.70
CA GLU A 243 14.62 0.87 -9.70
C GLU A 243 14.45 0.18 -8.35
N ILE A 244 14.31 -1.15 -8.38
CA ILE A 244 14.32 -1.97 -7.18
C ILE A 244 15.77 -2.14 -6.76
N ALA A 245 16.13 -1.61 -5.59
CA ALA A 245 17.48 -1.69 -5.04
C ALA A 245 17.51 -2.56 -3.78
N ALA A 246 18.66 -3.20 -3.53
CA ALA A 246 18.83 -4.21 -2.48
C ALA A 246 18.69 -3.67 -1.04
N ASP A 247 18.78 -2.35 -0.85
CA ASP A 247 18.67 -1.65 0.42
C ASP A 247 17.24 -1.14 0.70
N LEU A 248 16.30 -1.33 -0.23
CA LEU A 248 14.92 -0.90 -0.07
C LEU A 248 14.05 -1.99 0.57
N THR A 249 13.10 -1.56 1.38
CA THR A 249 11.93 -2.38 1.75
C THR A 249 10.84 -2.24 0.69
N ALA A 250 9.93 -3.22 0.59
CA ALA A 250 8.80 -3.14 -0.34
C ALA A 250 7.97 -1.86 -0.15
N GLU A 251 7.76 -1.44 1.11
CA GLU A 251 7.04 -0.22 1.44
C GLU A 251 7.78 1.04 0.97
N SER A 252 9.10 1.12 1.21
CA SER A 252 9.91 2.26 0.75
C SER A 252 9.99 2.36 -0.78
N ALA A 253 10.05 1.22 -1.47
CA ALA A 253 10.03 1.17 -2.94
C ALA A 253 8.69 1.65 -3.50
N LEU A 254 7.57 1.20 -2.93
CA LEU A 254 6.23 1.66 -3.29
C LEU A 254 6.08 3.17 -3.05
N MET A 255 6.49 3.66 -1.88
CA MET A 255 6.42 5.08 -1.55
C MET A 255 7.28 5.94 -2.47
N ALA A 256 8.47 5.47 -2.85
CA ALA A 256 9.31 6.16 -3.83
C ALA A 256 8.67 6.20 -5.21
N ALA A 257 8.05 5.10 -5.66
CA ALA A 257 7.37 5.03 -6.94
C ALA A 257 6.13 5.93 -7.00
N ASP A 258 5.32 5.93 -5.95
CA ASP A 258 4.17 6.81 -5.77
C ASP A 258 4.57 8.29 -5.79
N LYS A 259 5.66 8.65 -5.08
CA LYS A 259 6.19 10.02 -5.13
C LYS A 259 6.54 10.46 -6.55
N VAL A 260 7.23 9.61 -7.32
CA VAL A 260 7.58 9.91 -8.73
C VAL A 260 6.31 10.04 -9.58
N MET A 261 5.32 9.16 -9.39
CA MET A 261 4.03 9.24 -10.08
C MET A 261 3.32 10.57 -9.78
N TYR A 262 3.27 10.96 -8.52
CA TYR A 262 2.63 12.20 -8.09
C TYR A 262 3.33 13.44 -8.66
N GLU A 263 4.66 13.45 -8.74
CA GLU A 263 5.44 14.51 -9.39
C GLU A 263 5.09 14.62 -10.89
N GLU A 264 4.98 13.51 -11.60
CA GLU A 264 4.54 13.47 -13.00
C GLU A 264 3.09 13.95 -13.16
N LYS A 265 2.19 13.56 -12.25
CA LYS A 265 0.78 13.97 -12.26
C LYS A 265 0.61 15.48 -12.10
N ARG A 266 1.49 16.11 -11.29
CA ARG A 266 1.50 17.57 -11.09
C ARG A 266 2.08 18.37 -12.26
N ARG A 267 2.82 17.72 -13.16
CA ARG A 267 3.46 18.37 -14.30
C ARG A 267 2.53 18.47 -15.52
N ARG A 268 1.46 17.69 -15.54
CA ARG A 268 0.42 17.68 -16.59
C ARG A 268 -0.67 18.69 -16.29
#